data_AF-A0A6C0J1T2-F1
#
_entry.id   AF-A0A6C0J1T2-F1
#
_cell.length_a   1.000
_cell.length_b   1.000
_cell.length_c   1.000
_cell.angle_alpha   90.00
_cell.angle_beta   90.00
_cell.angle_gamma   90.00
#
_symmetry.space_group_name_H-M   'P 1'
#
loop_
_entity.id
_entity.type
_entity.pdbx_description
1 polymer ?
#
loop_
_entity_poly.entity_id
_entity_poly.type
_entity_poly.pdbx_seq_one_letter_code
_entity_poly.pdbx_strand_id
1 'polypeptide(L)'
;MDDSDIDFDDYDFSSDVSKMSEQEYMAEVNVFERAGGAIDTKLTRGEKIAMDPLEKFRYNLKNTVYGLNKIQEHRLFDEQIITYMAEMAINLENIERKNVLSYILGYYILHNKKINKERFKDAIDNILPELGEINVTPPDLIRYGRLWENLLV
;
A
#
# COMPACT_ATOMS: atom_id res chain seq x y z
N MET A 1 4.92 -17.03 26.61
CA MET A 1 3.51 -16.63 26.52
C MET A 1 3.44 -15.24 27.07
N ASP A 2 3.30 -14.27 26.18
CA ASP A 2 2.91 -12.91 26.50
C ASP A 2 2.02 -12.45 25.34
N ASP A 3 0.80 -12.97 25.34
CA ASP A 3 -0.27 -12.54 24.45
C ASP A 3 -0.74 -11.18 24.98
N SER A 4 -0.10 -10.12 24.48
CA SER A 4 -0.66 -8.79 24.58
C SER A 4 -1.83 -8.71 23.61
N ASP A 5 -3.01 -9.04 24.14
CA ASP A 5 -4.29 -8.76 23.53
C ASP A 5 -4.41 -7.23 23.36
N ILE A 6 -3.99 -6.75 22.19
CA ILE A 6 -4.26 -5.38 21.75
C ILE A 6 -5.78 -5.30 21.52
N ASP A 7 -6.47 -4.70 22.50
CA ASP A 7 -7.90 -4.44 22.48
C ASP A 7 -8.25 -3.60 21.25
N PHE A 8 -8.90 -4.25 20.29
CA PHE A 8 -9.34 -3.66 19.03
C PHE A 8 -10.51 -2.68 19.22
N ASP A 9 -11.16 -2.72 20.38
CA ASP A 9 -12.30 -1.87 20.72
C ASP A 9 -11.91 -0.44 21.09
N ASP A 10 -10.62 -0.15 21.30
CA ASP A 10 -10.11 1.21 21.52
C ASP A 10 -9.92 2.01 20.21
N TYR A 11 -10.00 1.35 19.05
CA TYR A 11 -10.15 2.05 17.78
C TYR A 11 -11.64 2.33 17.55
N ASP A 12 -12.13 3.45 18.10
CA ASP A 12 -13.48 3.96 17.83
C ASP A 12 -13.65 4.24 16.33
N PHE A 13 -14.14 3.21 15.63
CA PHE A 13 -14.40 3.22 14.19
C PHE A 13 -15.72 3.95 13.85
N SER A 14 -16.47 4.43 14.86
CA SER A 14 -17.89 4.73 14.73
C SER A 14 -18.26 6.22 14.81
N SER A 15 -17.39 7.10 15.30
CA SER A 15 -17.80 8.48 15.62
C SER A 15 -17.46 9.56 14.60
N ASP A 16 -16.62 9.32 13.57
CA ASP A 16 -16.11 10.42 12.72
C ASP A 16 -16.36 10.29 11.20
N VAL A 17 -17.30 9.43 10.79
CA VAL A 17 -17.60 9.21 9.34
C VAL A 17 -18.50 10.31 8.75
N SER A 18 -19.13 11.14 9.57
CA SER A 18 -20.12 12.13 9.10
C SER A 18 -19.57 13.53 8.83
N LYS A 19 -18.24 13.77 8.94
CA LYS A 19 -17.65 15.12 8.79
C LYS A 19 -16.30 15.20 8.07
N MET A 20 -15.87 14.18 7.34
CA MET A 20 -14.71 14.33 6.45
C MET A 20 -15.14 14.98 5.13
N SER A 21 -15.36 16.30 5.15
CA SER A 21 -15.18 17.12 3.95
C SER A 21 -13.78 16.86 3.41
N GLU A 22 -13.63 16.68 2.09
CA GLU A 22 -12.36 16.54 1.37
C GLU A 22 -11.26 17.37 2.04
N GLN A 23 -10.44 16.73 2.89
CA GLN A 23 -9.27 17.39 3.44
C GLN A 23 -8.32 17.58 2.27
N GLU A 24 -8.10 18.85 1.91
CA GLU A 24 -7.09 19.28 0.94
C GLU A 24 -5.79 18.51 1.19
N TYR A 25 -5.38 17.73 0.18
CA TYR A 25 -4.16 16.97 0.20
C TYR A 25 -2.97 17.90 0.45
N MET A 26 -2.45 17.93 1.68
CA MET A 26 -1.13 18.47 1.92
C MET A 26 -0.14 17.62 1.12
N ALA A 27 0.72 18.26 0.33
CA ALA A 27 1.70 17.57 -0.49
C ALA A 27 2.59 16.68 0.39
N GLU A 28 2.38 15.37 0.32
CA GLU A 28 3.20 14.39 1.02
C GLU A 28 4.65 14.55 0.53
N VAL A 29 5.54 14.90 1.46
CA VAL A 29 6.97 15.14 1.22
C VAL A 29 7.55 13.92 0.48
N ASN A 30 8.27 14.17 -0.62
CA ASN A 30 8.90 13.19 -1.52
C ASN A 30 9.36 11.89 -0.81
N VAL A 31 8.48 10.89 -0.77
CA VAL A 31 8.75 9.54 -0.24
C VAL A 31 9.86 8.84 -1.06
N PHE A 32 10.12 9.32 -2.27
CA PHE A 32 11.06 8.75 -3.23
C PHE A 32 12.55 8.95 -2.90
N GLU A 33 12.91 9.81 -1.96
CA GLU A 33 14.33 10.02 -1.59
C GLU A 33 14.82 9.13 -0.44
N ARG A 34 13.95 8.35 0.21
CA ARG A 34 14.31 7.60 1.43
C ARG A 34 14.33 6.08 1.30
N ALA A 35 13.77 5.49 0.25
CA ALA A 35 13.81 4.04 0.03
C ALA A 35 15.18 3.62 -0.55
N GLY A 36 16.17 3.49 0.33
CA GLY A 36 17.45 2.85 0.06
C GLY A 36 17.31 1.32 -0.02
N GLY A 37 16.56 0.82 -1.00
CA GLY A 37 16.43 -0.60 -1.30
C GLY A 37 16.85 -0.87 -2.73
N ALA A 38 18.09 -1.32 -2.94
CA ALA A 38 18.61 -1.70 -4.25
C ALA A 38 17.89 -2.96 -4.76
N ILE A 39 16.69 -2.79 -5.33
CA ILE A 39 16.10 -3.78 -6.22
C ILE A 39 16.70 -3.51 -7.60
N ASP A 40 17.58 -4.43 -8.02
CA ASP A 40 18.32 -4.36 -9.27
C ASP A 40 17.33 -4.21 -10.43
N THR A 41 17.38 -3.02 -11.01
CA THR A 41 16.45 -2.60 -12.04
C THR A 41 17.28 -1.88 -13.09
N LYS A 42 17.26 -2.40 -14.32
CA LYS A 42 18.10 -1.98 -15.45
C LYS A 42 17.94 -0.51 -15.91
N LEU A 43 17.20 0.31 -15.17
CA LEU A 43 16.99 1.73 -15.45
C LEU A 43 17.93 2.58 -14.61
N THR A 44 18.70 3.42 -15.29
CA THR A 44 19.51 4.47 -14.71
C THR A 44 18.64 5.49 -13.98
N ARG A 45 19.25 6.23 -13.03
CA ARG A 45 18.57 7.31 -12.31
C ARG A 45 17.97 8.36 -13.27
N GLY A 46 18.61 8.62 -14.41
CA GLY A 46 18.11 9.54 -15.43
C GLY A 46 16.83 9.04 -16.11
N GLU A 47 16.77 7.76 -16.46
CA GLU A 47 15.57 7.14 -17.04
C GLU A 47 14.41 7.14 -16.05
N LYS A 48 14.68 6.95 -14.75
CA LYS A 48 13.65 7.03 -13.69
C LYS A 48 13.05 8.42 -13.50
N ILE A 49 13.80 9.47 -13.82
CA ILE A 49 13.34 10.86 -13.74
C ILE A 49 12.54 11.25 -14.99
N ALA A 50 12.91 10.70 -16.15
CA ALA A 50 12.27 10.99 -17.42
C ALA A 50 10.96 10.22 -17.65
N MET A 51 10.67 9.20 -16.84
CA MET A 51 9.42 8.44 -16.93
C MET A 51 8.19 9.31 -16.65
N ASP A 52 7.12 9.03 -17.39
CA ASP A 52 5.81 9.55 -17.08
C ASP A 52 5.42 9.17 -15.63
N PRO A 53 4.82 10.08 -14.84
CA PRO A 53 4.48 9.81 -13.45
C PRO A 53 3.64 8.54 -13.23
N LEU A 54 2.70 8.25 -14.12
CA LEU A 54 1.87 7.05 -14.03
C LEU A 54 2.67 5.80 -14.36
N GLU A 55 3.55 5.87 -15.37
CA GLU A 55 4.46 4.78 -15.71
C GLU A 55 5.43 4.48 -14.55
N LYS A 56 5.95 5.54 -13.91
CA LYS A 56 6.78 5.43 -12.70
C LYS A 56 6.03 4.78 -11.56
N PHE A 57 4.76 5.11 -11.35
CA PHE A 57 3.91 4.44 -10.34
C PHE A 57 3.77 2.95 -10.64
N ARG A 58 3.41 2.56 -11.88
CA ARG A 58 3.27 1.15 -12.28
C ARG A 58 4.56 0.37 -12.13
N TYR A 59 5.68 0.99 -12.48
CA TYR A 59 7.01 0.43 -12.31
C TYR A 59 7.34 0.20 -10.83
N ASN A 60 7.09 1.19 -9.98
CA ASN A 60 7.30 1.06 -8.54
C ASN A 60 6.39 -0.01 -7.95
N LEU A 61 5.12 -0.08 -8.36
CA LEU A 61 4.17 -1.11 -7.94
C LEU A 61 4.72 -2.51 -8.20
N LYS A 62 5.18 -2.76 -9.43
CA LYS A 62 5.77 -4.06 -9.78
C LYS A 62 6.98 -4.38 -8.91
N ASN A 63 7.91 -3.44 -8.76
CA ASN A 63 9.12 -3.66 -7.97
C ASN A 63 8.82 -3.89 -6.48
N THR A 64 7.88 -3.13 -5.91
CA THR A 64 7.44 -3.32 -4.52
C THR A 64 6.82 -4.69 -4.33
N VAL A 65 5.96 -5.14 -5.25
CA VAL A 65 5.40 -6.50 -5.19
C VAL A 65 6.48 -7.58 -5.33
N TYR A 66 7.43 -7.42 -6.26
CA TYR A 66 8.56 -8.36 -6.37
C TYR A 66 9.40 -8.41 -5.09
N GLY A 67 9.63 -7.27 -4.44
CA GLY A 67 10.30 -7.18 -3.14
C GLY A 67 9.52 -7.92 -2.05
N LEU A 68 8.22 -7.65 -1.93
CA LEU A 68 7.33 -8.30 -0.97
C LEU A 68 7.32 -9.84 -1.14
N ASN A 69 7.19 -10.31 -2.38
CA ASN A 69 7.19 -11.74 -2.70
C ASN A 69 8.54 -12.44 -2.43
N LYS A 70 9.64 -11.68 -2.33
CA LYS A 70 10.96 -12.23 -2.00
C LYS A 70 11.18 -12.36 -0.49
N ILE A 71 10.61 -11.44 0.26
CA ILE A 71 10.72 -11.40 1.73
C ILE A 71 9.84 -12.49 2.35
N GLN A 72 8.65 -12.67 1.80
CA GLN A 72 7.67 -13.61 2.31
C GLN A 72 7.96 -15.02 1.80
N GLU A 73 7.87 -16.02 2.68
CA GLU A 73 8.09 -17.43 2.34
C GLU A 73 7.08 -17.93 1.29
N HIS A 74 5.93 -17.25 1.19
CA HIS A 74 4.91 -17.50 0.19
C HIS A 74 4.66 -16.26 -0.67
N ARG A 75 4.44 -16.50 -1.96
CA ARG A 75 4.12 -15.45 -2.92
C ARG A 75 2.77 -14.81 -2.55
N LEU A 76 2.80 -13.61 -1.98
CA LEU A 76 1.61 -12.84 -1.60
C LEU A 76 0.74 -12.48 -2.81
N PHE A 77 1.37 -12.16 -3.94
CA PHE A 77 0.69 -11.71 -5.15
C PHE A 77 1.21 -12.41 -6.40
N ASP A 78 0.29 -12.99 -7.17
CA ASP A 78 0.59 -13.51 -8.50
C ASP A 78 0.64 -12.40 -9.56
N GLU A 79 1.04 -12.76 -10.79
CA GLU A 79 1.16 -11.81 -11.90
C GLU A 79 -0.19 -11.23 -12.35
N GLN A 80 -1.28 -12.00 -12.17
CA GLN A 80 -2.62 -11.55 -12.54
C GLN A 80 -3.08 -10.43 -11.60
N ILE A 81 -2.86 -10.61 -10.30
CA ILE A 81 -3.17 -9.59 -9.28
C ILE A 81 -2.31 -8.34 -9.50
N ILE A 82 -1.03 -8.48 -9.81
CA ILE A 82 -0.14 -7.33 -10.11
C ILE A 82 -0.66 -6.55 -11.32
N THR A 83 -1.03 -7.26 -12.39
CA THR A 83 -1.55 -6.63 -13.61
C THR A 83 -2.86 -5.92 -13.33
N TYR A 84 -3.78 -6.59 -12.62
CA TYR A 84 -5.04 -6.00 -12.18
C TYR A 84 -4.82 -4.73 -11.36
N MET A 85 -3.92 -4.76 -10.37
CA MET A 85 -3.62 -3.57 -9.56
C MET A 85 -3.09 -2.40 -10.39
N ALA A 86 -2.26 -2.69 -11.40
CA ALA A 86 -1.69 -1.69 -12.28
C ALA A 86 -2.68 -1.15 -13.33
N GLU A 87 -3.71 -1.91 -13.69
CA GLU A 87 -4.81 -1.47 -14.57
C GLU A 87 -5.80 -0.59 -13.81
N MET A 88 -6.16 -0.99 -12.59
CA MET A 88 -7.06 -0.21 -11.73
C MET A 88 -6.48 1.16 -11.37
N ALA A 89 -5.16 1.24 -11.21
CA ALA A 89 -4.45 2.49 -10.94
C ALA A 89 -4.75 3.58 -11.98
N ILE A 90 -4.93 3.23 -13.26
CA ILE A 90 -5.15 4.18 -14.36
C ILE A 90 -6.44 4.99 -14.16
N ASN A 91 -7.43 4.39 -13.48
CA ASN A 91 -8.73 5.01 -13.25
C ASN A 91 -8.78 5.85 -11.95
N LEU A 92 -7.68 5.92 -11.21
CA LEU A 92 -7.60 6.62 -9.94
C LEU A 92 -6.99 8.01 -10.12
N GLU A 93 -7.67 9.01 -9.58
CA GLU A 93 -7.21 10.38 -9.67
C GLU A 93 -5.93 10.59 -8.83
N ASN A 94 -4.93 11.23 -9.44
CA ASN A 94 -3.64 11.55 -8.82
C ASN A 94 -2.92 10.31 -8.25
N ILE A 95 -3.12 9.12 -8.82
CA ILE A 95 -2.51 7.87 -8.36
C ILE A 95 -0.98 7.93 -8.36
N GLU A 96 -0.40 8.71 -9.27
CA GLU A 96 1.04 8.89 -9.43
C GLU A 96 1.70 9.55 -8.22
N ARG A 97 0.90 10.21 -7.36
CA ARG A 97 1.33 10.88 -6.13
C ARG A 97 1.08 10.04 -4.88
N LYS A 98 0.45 8.87 -5.01
CA LYS A 98 0.05 8.01 -3.89
C LYS A 98 1.19 7.10 -3.46
N ASN A 99 1.16 6.67 -2.20
CA ASN A 99 2.09 5.69 -1.67
C ASN A 99 1.78 4.30 -2.24
N VAL A 100 2.71 3.77 -3.03
CA VAL A 100 2.61 2.46 -3.69
C VAL A 100 2.47 1.32 -2.71
N LEU A 101 3.22 1.35 -1.60
CA LEU A 101 3.17 0.29 -0.60
C LEU A 101 1.81 0.27 0.11
N SER A 102 1.29 1.44 0.50
CA SER A 102 -0.06 1.54 1.08
C SER A 102 -1.14 1.08 0.10
N TYR A 103 -0.99 1.36 -1.21
CA TYR A 103 -1.90 0.89 -2.25
C TYR A 103 -1.92 -0.65 -2.35
N ILE A 104 -0.74 -1.28 -2.34
CA ILE A 104 -0.60 -2.74 -2.41
C ILE A 104 -1.11 -3.40 -1.12
N LEU A 105 -0.70 -2.91 0.04
CA LEU A 105 -1.12 -3.47 1.32
C LEU A 105 -2.59 -3.20 1.61
N GLY A 106 -3.16 -2.10 1.10
CA GLY A 106 -4.61 -1.88 1.11
C GLY A 106 -5.37 -2.99 0.39
N TYR A 107 -4.86 -3.48 -0.75
CA TYR A 107 -5.45 -4.64 -1.43
C TYR A 107 -5.23 -5.93 -0.61
N TYR A 108 -4.03 -6.11 -0.05
CA TYR A 108 -3.67 -7.28 0.76
C TYR A 108 -4.66 -7.53 1.90
N ILE A 109 -4.97 -6.48 2.67
CA ILE A 109 -5.80 -6.60 3.87
C ILE A 109 -7.26 -6.96 3.55
N LEU A 110 -7.66 -7.01 2.28
CA LEU A 110 -8.99 -7.47 1.90
C LEU A 110 -9.07 -9.00 1.83
N HIS A 111 -10.17 -9.55 2.33
CA HIS A 111 -10.61 -10.91 2.13
C HIS A 111 -12.11 -10.90 1.81
N ASN A 112 -12.53 -11.53 0.71
CA ASN A 112 -13.92 -11.49 0.22
C ASN A 112 -14.47 -10.05 0.09
N LYS A 113 -13.68 -9.15 -0.51
CA LYS A 113 -14.01 -7.73 -0.71
C LYS A 113 -14.28 -6.95 0.59
N LYS A 114 -13.78 -7.43 1.73
CA LYS A 114 -13.88 -6.73 3.03
C LYS A 114 -12.55 -6.72 3.73
N ILE A 115 -12.28 -5.66 4.50
CA ILE A 115 -11.11 -5.61 5.38
C ILE A 115 -11.13 -6.79 6.35
N ASN A 116 -10.03 -7.54 6.37
CA ASN A 116 -9.80 -8.69 7.22
C ASN A 116 -8.81 -8.34 8.33
N LYS A 117 -9.21 -8.58 9.58
CA LYS A 117 -8.43 -8.22 10.77
C LYS A 117 -7.10 -8.98 10.86
N GLU A 118 -7.08 -10.26 10.49
CA GLU A 118 -5.86 -11.08 10.54
C GLU A 118 -4.83 -10.58 9.53
N ARG A 119 -5.24 -10.32 8.29
CA ARG A 119 -4.36 -9.75 7.25
C ARG A 119 -3.92 -8.33 7.57
N PHE A 120 -4.78 -7.54 8.20
CA PHE A 120 -4.41 -6.22 8.69
C PHE A 120 -3.33 -6.30 9.77
N LYS A 121 -3.51 -7.18 10.77
CA LYS A 121 -2.52 -7.39 11.82
C LYS A 121 -1.20 -7.90 11.23
N ASP A 122 -1.26 -8.88 10.33
CA ASP A 122 -0.08 -9.41 9.63
C ASP A 122 0.69 -8.33 8.84
N ALA A 123 -0.02 -7.41 8.18
CA ALA A 123 0.61 -6.29 7.49
C ALA A 123 1.39 -5.38 8.45
N ILE A 124 0.83 -5.09 9.62
CA ILE A 124 1.44 -4.20 10.63
C ILE A 124 2.58 -4.86 11.39
N ASP A 125 2.37 -6.10 11.83
CA ASP A 125 3.27 -6.77 12.79
C ASP A 125 4.40 -7.52 12.08
N ASN A 126 4.19 -7.97 10.84
CA ASN A 126 5.16 -8.80 10.11
C ASN A 126 5.70 -8.09 8.85
N ILE A 127 4.83 -7.65 7.94
CA ILE A 127 5.26 -7.16 6.62
C ILE A 127 5.97 -5.79 6.71
N LEU A 128 5.34 -4.80 7.35
CA LEU A 128 5.92 -3.44 7.44
C LEU A 128 7.27 -3.40 8.18
N PRO A 129 7.46 -4.09 9.32
CA PRO A 129 8.74 -4.12 10.02
C PRO A 129 9.86 -4.74 9.19
N GLU A 130 9.59 -5.79 8.42
CA GLU A 130 10.59 -6.44 7.56
C GLU A 130 11.09 -5.55 6.43
N LEU A 131 10.22 -4.65 5.94
CA LEU A 131 10.60 -3.66 4.93
C LEU A 131 11.38 -2.47 5.50
N GLY A 132 11.37 -2.29 6.83
CA GLY A 132 11.92 -1.09 7.48
C GLY A 132 11.16 0.19 7.12
N GLU A 133 9.90 0.07 6.70
CA GLU A 133 9.11 1.16 6.13
C GLU A 133 8.31 1.88 7.22
N ILE A 134 8.83 3.02 7.65
CA ILE A 134 8.23 3.91 8.67
C ILE A 134 7.14 4.85 8.12
N ASN A 135 6.93 4.87 6.81
CA ASN A 135 6.05 5.87 6.17
C ASN A 135 4.64 5.34 5.87
N VAL A 136 4.33 4.09 6.19
CA VAL A 136 2.99 3.52 6.05
C VAL A 136 2.39 3.35 7.43
N THR A 137 1.26 4.00 7.67
CA THR A 137 0.57 3.94 8.96
C THR A 137 -0.66 3.02 8.90
N PRO A 138 -1.15 2.49 10.03
CA PRO A 138 -2.38 1.70 10.05
C PRO A 138 -3.60 2.41 9.43
N PRO A 139 -3.81 3.74 9.64
CA PRO A 139 -4.83 4.50 8.93
C PRO A 139 -4.67 4.50 7.41
N ASP A 140 -3.43 4.51 6.88
CA ASP A 140 -3.20 4.40 5.44
C ASP A 140 -3.72 3.07 4.90
N LEU A 141 -3.41 1.97 5.57
CA LEU A 141 -3.88 0.64 5.15
C LEU A 141 -5.41 0.59 5.10
N ILE A 142 -6.10 1.13 6.10
CA ILE A 142 -7.57 1.19 6.12
C ILE A 142 -8.10 2.07 4.97
N ARG A 143 -7.49 3.23 4.74
CA ARG A 143 -7.88 4.16 3.66
C ARG A 143 -7.77 3.48 2.29
N TYR A 144 -6.64 2.82 1.99
CA TYR A 144 -6.46 2.10 0.74
C TYR A 144 -7.27 0.79 0.69
N GLY A 145 -7.52 0.14 1.83
CA GLY A 145 -8.45 -0.97 1.92
C GLY A 145 -9.86 -0.58 1.47
N ARG A 146 -10.41 0.50 2.02
CA ARG A 146 -11.72 1.04 1.62
C ARG A 146 -11.77 1.48 0.16
N LEU A 147 -10.68 2.06 -0.35
CA LEU A 147 -10.54 2.35 -1.78
C LEU A 147 -10.76 1.08 -2.60
N TRP A 148 -10.06 0.00 -2.25
CA TRP A 148 -10.20 -1.28 -2.93
C TRP A 148 -11.57 -1.94 -2.74
N GLU A 149 -12.18 -1.84 -1.55
CA GLU A 149 -13.56 -2.30 -1.33
C GLU A 149 -14.52 -1.65 -2.33
N ASN A 150 -14.39 -0.33 -2.56
CA ASN A 150 -15.20 0.42 -3.51
C ASN A 150 -14.93 0.05 -4.97
N LEU A 151 -13.68 -0.31 -5.31
CA LEU A 151 -13.30 -0.70 -6.66
C LEU A 151 -13.71 -2.14 -7.02
N LEU A 152 -13.82 -3.01 -6.03
CA LEU A 152 -14.16 -4.42 -6.21
C LEU A 152 -15.66 -4.69 -6.20
N VAL A 153 -16.52 -3.70 -5.96
CA VAL A 153 -17.99 -3.82 -5.87
C VAL A 153 -18.56 -4.57 -7.08
#